data_AF-A0A964YQZ3-F1
#
_entry.id   AF-A0A964YQZ3-F1
#
_cell.length_a   1.000
_cell.length_b   1.000
_cell.length_c   1.000
_cell.angle_alpha   90.00
_cell.angle_beta   90.00
_cell.angle_gamma   90.00
#
_symmetry.space_group_name_H-M   'P 1'
#
loop_
_entity.id
_entity.type
_entity.pdbx_description
1 polymer ?
#
loop_
_entity_poly.entity_id
_entity_poly.type
_entity_poly.pdbx_seq_one_letter_code
_entity_poly.pdbx_strand_id
1 'polypeptide(L)' 'MHPIKAILFDLDGVLVNSRVLHYETFRDALLSVDPNRTLSWSDHEKEFDGLSTKLKVKKCIE' A
#
# COMPACT_ATOMS: atom_id res chain seq x y z
N MET A 1 12.54 -15.49 35.48
CA MET A 1 12.29 -14.93 34.13
C MET A 1 13.63 -14.69 33.46
N HIS A 2 13.78 -15.06 32.19
CA HIS A 2 14.96 -14.67 31.41
C HIS A 2 14.76 -13.25 30.85
N PRO A 3 15.80 -12.40 30.85
CA PRO A 3 15.68 -11.06 30.29
C PRO A 3 15.44 -11.14 28.78
N ILE A 4 14.55 -10.29 28.28
CA ILE A 4 14.36 -10.09 26.84
C ILE A 4 15.68 -9.55 26.29
N LYS A 5 16.22 -10.23 25.26
CA LYS A 5 17.54 -9.91 24.69
C LYS A 5 17.47 -9.01 23.46
N ALA A 6 16.32 -8.99 22.78
CA ALA A 6 16.09 -8.17 21.59
C ALA A 6 14.59 -7.97 21.36
N ILE A 7 14.24 -6.88 20.67
CA ILE A 7 12.90 -6.60 20.17
C ILE A 7 13.07 -6.21 18.69
N LEU A 8 12.32 -6.88 17.81
CA LEU A 8 12.31 -6.57 16.38
C LEU A 8 10.98 -5.91 16.04
N PHE A 9 11.06 -4.82 15.30
CA PHE A 9 9.90 -4.08 14.83
C PHE A 9 9.86 -4.15 13.31
N ASP A 10 8.64 -4.31 12.80
CA ASP A 10 8.37 -4.04 11.40
C ASP A 10 8.53 -2.53 11.12
N LEU A 11 8.70 -2.16 9.87
CA LEU A 11 8.81 -0.76 9.47
C LEU A 11 7.42 -0.17 9.21
N ASP A 12 6.74 -0.69 8.20
CA ASP A 12 5.49 -0.17 7.69
C ASP A 12 4.32 -0.52 8.62
N GLY A 13 3.55 0.48 9.04
CA GLY A 13 2.44 0.30 9.96
C GLY A 13 2.84 0.04 11.42
N VAL A 14 4.15 -0.03 11.73
CA VAL A 14 4.67 -0.17 13.10
C VAL A 14 5.53 1.03 13.48
N LEU A 15 6.64 1.26 12.77
CA LEU A 15 7.50 2.42 13.01
C LEU A 15 7.10 3.64 12.17
N VAL A 16 6.49 3.41 11.01
CA VAL A 16 6.14 4.46 10.04
C VAL A 16 4.71 4.27 9.52
N ASN A 17 3.95 5.36 9.42
CA ASN A 17 2.68 5.35 8.69
C ASN A 17 2.90 5.59 7.19
N SER A 18 3.00 4.52 6.42
CA SER A 18 3.28 4.55 4.98
C SER A 18 2.04 4.36 4.10
N ARG A 19 0.82 4.35 4.66
CA ARG A 19 -0.42 4.11 3.88
C ARG A 19 -0.61 5.14 2.76
N VAL A 20 -0.42 6.42 3.08
CA VAL A 20 -0.55 7.51 2.10
C VAL A 20 0.49 7.36 1.00
N LEU A 21 1.74 7.06 1.38
CA LEU A 21 2.84 6.86 0.43
C LEU A 21 2.56 5.70 -0.53
N HIS A 22 2.04 4.57 -0.03
CA HIS A 22 1.69 3.42 -0.85
C HIS A 22 0.57 3.74 -1.86
N TYR A 23 -0.44 4.50 -1.44
CA TYR A 23 -1.50 4.95 -2.33
C TYR A 23 -0.98 5.89 -3.43
N GLU A 24 -0.27 6.94 -3.04
CA GLU A 24 0.24 7.95 -3.99
C GLU A 24 1.15 7.30 -5.02
N THR A 25 2.09 6.47 -4.57
CA THR A 25 3.01 5.76 -5.47
C THR A 25 2.26 4.84 -6.43
N PHE A 26 1.26 4.10 -5.96
CA PHE A 26 0.48 3.20 -6.81
C PHE A 26 -0.37 3.97 -7.83
N ARG A 27 -1.05 5.02 -7.39
CA ARG A 27 -1.85 5.91 -8.24
C ARG A 27 -0.98 6.55 -9.32
N ASP A 28 0.16 7.10 -8.95
CA ASP A 28 1.05 7.80 -9.87
C ASP A 28 1.66 6.82 -10.89
N ALA A 29 2.02 5.61 -10.46
CA ALA A 29 2.45 4.54 -11.37
C ALA A 29 1.32 4.12 -12.33
N LEU A 30 0.08 4.02 -11.86
CA LEU A 30 -1.06 3.68 -12.71
C LEU A 30 -1.35 4.77 -13.74
N LEU A 31 -1.36 6.03 -13.32
CA LEU A 31 -1.55 7.20 -14.19
C LEU A 31 -0.44 7.34 -15.24
N SER A 32 0.78 6.88 -14.92
CA SER A 32 1.89 6.87 -15.89
C SER A 32 1.66 5.89 -17.06
N VAL A 33 0.81 4.87 -16.88
CA VAL A 33 0.49 3.86 -17.89
C VAL A 33 -0.87 4.14 -18.55
N ASP A 34 -1.85 4.59 -17.76
CA ASP A 34 -3.20 4.94 -18.22
C ASP A 34 -3.66 6.26 -17.56
N PRO A 35 -3.46 7.41 -18.23
CA PRO A 35 -3.75 8.74 -17.67
C PRO A 35 -5.22 9.02 -17.38
N ASN A 36 -6.15 8.28 -18.00
CA ASN A 36 -7.59 8.48 -17.81
C ASN A 36 -8.11 7.76 -16.56
N ARG A 37 -7.24 7.00 -15.89
CA ARG A 37 -7.64 6.13 -14.81
C ARG A 37 -7.68 6.86 -13.48
N THR A 38 -8.85 6.92 -12.87
CA THR A 38 -9.02 7.51 -11.55
C THR A 38 -9.00 6.45 -10.46
N LEU A 39 -8.14 6.63 -9.45
CA LEU A 39 -8.14 5.84 -8.22
C LEU A 39 -8.36 6.81 -7.07
N SER A 40 -9.47 6.69 -6.35
CA SER A 40 -9.72 7.54 -5.19
C SER A 40 -9.07 6.98 -3.92
N TRP A 41 -8.87 7.83 -2.92
CA TRP A 41 -8.40 7.38 -1.60
C TRP A 41 -9.38 6.40 -0.95
N SER A 42 -10.69 6.60 -1.15
CA SER A 42 -11.70 5.66 -0.63
C SER A 42 -11.64 4.29 -1.30
N ASP A 43 -11.29 4.23 -2.58
CA ASP A 43 -11.07 2.95 -3.26
C ASP A 43 -9.85 2.27 -2.66
N HIS A 44 -8.77 3.03 -2.41
CA HIS A 44 -7.58 2.51 -1.76
C HIS A 44 -7.88 1.87 -0.41
N GLU A 45 -8.57 2.59 0.48
CA GLU A 45 -8.88 2.12 1.83
C GLU A 45 -9.76 0.87 1.86
N LYS A 46 -10.72 0.76 0.92
CA LYS A 46 -11.69 -0.35 0.90
C LYS A 46 -11.24 -1.56 0.09
N GLU A 47 -10.49 -1.33 -0.99
CA GLU A 47 -10.26 -2.35 -2.01
C GLU A 47 -8.78 -2.71 -2.20
N PHE A 48 -7.85 -1.82 -1.86
CA PHE A 48 -6.45 -1.99 -2.19
C PHE A 48 -5.51 -2.04 -0.98
N ASP A 49 -5.89 -1.49 0.18
CA ASP A 49 -5.04 -1.51 1.36
C ASP A 49 -4.72 -2.95 1.79
N GLY A 50 -3.45 -3.20 2.14
CA GLY A 50 -2.94 -4.53 2.44
C GLY A 50 -2.77 -5.49 1.25
N LEU A 51 -3.22 -5.16 0.03
CA LEU A 51 -2.98 -6.01 -1.15
C LEU A 51 -1.57 -5.84 -1.71
N SER A 52 -1.02 -6.95 -2.22
CA SER A 52 0.21 -6.90 -3.01
C SER A 52 0.02 -6.14 -4.32
N THR A 53 1.08 -5.50 -4.82
CA THR A 53 1.04 -4.73 -6.08
C THR A 53 0.49 -5.53 -7.25
N LYS A 54 0.83 -6.83 -7.35
CA LYS A 54 0.33 -7.71 -8.41
C LYS A 54 -1.20 -7.85 -8.37
N LEU A 55 -1.78 -8.01 -7.17
CA LEU A 55 -3.22 -8.11 -7.00
C LEU A 55 -3.92 -6.77 -7.27
N LYS A 56 -3.32 -5.66 -6.82
CA LYS A 56 -3.83 -4.30 -7.11
C LYS A 56 -3.92 -4.03 -8.61
N VAL A 57 -2.86 -4.35 -9.35
CA VAL A 57 -2.83 -4.23 -10.81
C VAL A 57 -3.86 -5.13 -11.48
N LYS A 58 -3.98 -6.40 -11.04
CA LYS A 58 -4.97 -7.33 -11.57
C LYS A 58 -6.40 -6.79 -11.40
N LYS A 59 -6.75 -6.31 -10.20
CA LYS A 59 -8.04 -5.68 -9.89
C LYS A 59 -8.32 -4.41 -10.72
N CYS A 60 -7.27 -3.73 -11.19
CA CYS A 60 -7.46 -2.60 -12.08
C CYS A 60 -7.72 -3.06 -13.52
N ILE A 61 -7.12 -4.14 -13.99
CA ILE A 61 -7.26 -4.55 -15.40
C ILE A 61 -8.59 -5.30 -15.64
N GLU A 62 -9.20 -5.86 -14.60
CA GLU A 62 -10.55 -6.46 -14.60
C GLU A 62 -11.67 -5.40 -14.58
#